data_AF-A0A0D5MB76-F1
#
_entry.id   AF-A0A0D5MB76-F1
#
_cell.length_a   1.000
_cell.length_b   1.000
_cell.length_c   1.000
_cell.angle_alpha   90.00
_cell.angle_beta   90.00
_cell.angle_gamma   90.00
#
_symmetry.space_group_name_H-M   'P 1'
#
loop_
_entity.id
_entity.type
_entity.pdbx_description
1 polymer ?
#
loop_
_entity_poly.entity_id
_entity_poly.type
_entity_poly.pdbx_seq_one_letter_code
_entity_poly.pdbx_strand_id
1 'polypeptide(L)'
;MFITSGGDRRHADALALLNHDLGSKYRLSRLYEWRAGTYPVPPHIQAYMMRATIASAIEEEGGTLPEDAEEFAERLVSRLLPPPRKKGRE
;
A
#
# COMPACT_ATOMS: atom_id res chain seq x y z
N MET A 1 -23.17 -21.80 9.64
CA MET A 1 -23.26 -21.52 8.19
C MET A 1 -22.49 -20.23 7.95
N PHE A 2 -21.26 -20.32 7.45
CA PHE A 2 -20.32 -19.19 7.42
C PHE A 2 -20.52 -18.35 6.16
N ILE A 3 -21.03 -17.13 6.34
CA ILE A 3 -20.99 -16.09 5.32
C ILE A 3 -19.58 -15.50 5.34
N THR A 4 -18.63 -16.11 4.63
CA THR A 4 -17.24 -15.59 4.51
C THR A 4 -16.80 -15.34 3.07
N SER A 5 -17.59 -15.78 2.08
CA SER A 5 -17.18 -15.78 0.67
C SER A 5 -16.94 -14.39 0.06
N GLY A 6 -17.58 -13.34 0.58
CA GLY A 6 -17.42 -11.98 0.07
C GLY A 6 -16.11 -11.30 0.48
N GLY A 7 -15.63 -11.56 1.70
CA GLY A 7 -14.38 -10.98 2.22
C GLY A 7 -13.14 -11.61 1.61
N ASP A 8 -13.14 -12.94 1.49
CA ASP A 8 -12.00 -13.68 0.92
C ASP A 8 -11.76 -13.34 -0.56
N ARG A 9 -12.83 -13.08 -1.34
CA ARG A 9 -12.70 -12.63 -2.73
C ARG A 9 -12.06 -11.24 -2.82
N ARG A 10 -12.51 -10.28 -2.01
CA ARG A 10 -11.93 -8.93 -1.98
C ARG A 10 -10.44 -8.96 -1.61
N HIS A 11 -10.05 -9.79 -0.64
CA HIS A 11 -8.64 -9.92 -0.26
C HIS A 11 -7.81 -10.61 -1.35
N ALA A 12 -8.38 -11.59 -2.07
CA ALA A 12 -7.71 -12.24 -3.19
C ALA A 12 -7.49 -11.28 -4.38
N ASP A 13 -8.50 -10.45 -4.70
CA ASP A 13 -8.40 -9.45 -5.75
C ASP A 13 -7.36 -8.37 -5.42
N ALA A 14 -7.36 -7.89 -4.17
CA ALA A 14 -6.34 -6.95 -3.69
C ALA A 14 -4.92 -7.53 -3.74
N LEU A 15 -4.76 -8.82 -3.40
CA LEU A 15 -3.48 -9.51 -3.52
C LEU A 15 -3.03 -9.65 -4.98
N ALA A 16 -3.96 -9.95 -5.89
CA ALA A 16 -3.66 -10.08 -7.31
C ALA A 16 -3.17 -8.76 -7.89
N LEU A 17 -3.83 -7.65 -7.56
CA LEU A 17 -3.42 -6.30 -7.96
C LEU A 17 -2.03 -5.95 -7.40
N LEU A 18 -1.79 -6.18 -6.11
CA LEU A 18 -0.48 -5.96 -5.50
C LEU A 18 0.63 -6.79 -6.17
N ASN A 19 0.35 -8.06 -6.47
CA ASN A 19 1.31 -8.93 -7.14
C ASN A 19 1.61 -8.47 -8.55
N HIS A 20 0.58 -8.02 -9.28
CA HIS A 20 0.72 -7.46 -10.62
C HIS A 20 1.59 -6.20 -10.59
N ASP A 21 1.24 -5.22 -9.77
CA ASP A 21 1.89 -3.90 -9.75
C ASP A 21 3.34 -3.97 -9.27
N LEU A 22 3.65 -4.90 -8.37
CA LEU A 22 5.00 -5.07 -7.82
C LEU A 22 5.80 -6.19 -8.51
N GLY A 23 5.25 -6.84 -9.53
CA GLY A 23 5.89 -7.99 -10.19
C GLY A 23 6.24 -9.13 -9.22
N SER A 24 5.38 -9.36 -8.22
CA SER A 24 5.63 -10.28 -7.11
C SER A 24 4.67 -11.47 -7.12
N LYS A 25 4.89 -12.43 -6.21
CA LYS A 25 4.11 -13.68 -6.12
C LYS A 25 3.75 -14.01 -4.67
N TYR A 26 3.31 -13.01 -3.92
CA TYR A 26 2.88 -13.21 -2.56
C TYR A 26 1.61 -14.04 -2.48
N ARG A 27 1.48 -14.78 -1.37
CA ARG A 27 0.29 -15.57 -1.04
C ARG A 27 -0.58 -14.82 -0.04
N LEU A 28 -1.86 -15.17 0.01
CA LEU A 28 -2.82 -14.53 0.91
C LEU A 28 -2.44 -14.67 2.39
N SER A 29 -1.82 -15.80 2.77
CA SER A 29 -1.26 -16.00 4.12
C SER A 29 -0.25 -14.91 4.50
N ARG A 30 0.52 -14.40 3.52
CA ARG A 30 1.50 -13.34 3.75
C ARG A 30 0.84 -12.01 4.12
N LEU A 31 -0.30 -11.69 3.50
CA LEU A 31 -1.08 -10.50 3.88
C LEU A 31 -1.60 -10.61 5.31
N TYR A 32 -2.09 -11.80 5.70
CA TYR A 32 -2.55 -12.03 7.07
C TYR A 32 -1.41 -11.91 8.09
N GLU A 33 -0.23 -12.44 7.78
CA GLU A 33 0.97 -12.30 8.62
C GLU A 33 1.37 -10.84 8.83
N TRP A 34 1.31 -10.02 7.78
CA TRP A 34 1.56 -8.58 7.87
C TRP A 34 0.49 -7.85 8.68
N ARG A 35 -0.78 -8.16 8.45
CA ARG A 35 -1.91 -7.60 9.21
C ARG A 35 -1.86 -7.94 10.70
N ALA A 36 -1.44 -9.16 11.02
CA ALA A 36 -1.30 -9.63 12.39
C ALA A 36 -0.04 -9.09 13.10
N GLY A 37 0.87 -8.43 12.37
CA GLY A 37 2.15 -7.98 12.91
C GLY A 37 3.14 -9.10 13.21
N THR A 38 2.86 -10.34 12.77
CA THR A 38 3.74 -11.51 12.95
C THR A 38 5.10 -11.29 12.28
N TYR A 39 5.10 -10.58 11.15
CA TYR A 39 6.30 -10.15 10.46
C TYR A 39 6.20 -8.69 10.03
N PRO A 40 7.33 -7.96 9.99
CA PRO A 40 7.34 -6.60 9.47
C PRO A 40 6.91 -6.57 8.00
N VAL A 41 6.19 -5.52 7.63
CA VAL A 41 5.81 -5.24 6.25
C VAL A 41 7.06 -4.78 5.49
N PRO A 42 7.43 -5.36 4.35
CA PRO A 42 8.58 -4.92 3.57
C PRO A 42 8.44 -3.47 3.09
N PRO A 43 9.52 -2.68 3.01
CA PRO A 43 9.44 -1.26 2.65
C PRO A 43 8.74 -0.96 1.32
N HIS A 44 8.95 -1.78 0.28
CA HIS A 44 8.29 -1.59 -1.02
C HIS A 44 6.78 -1.83 -0.96
N ILE A 45 6.32 -2.71 -0.06
CA ILE A 45 4.88 -2.92 0.21
C ILE A 45 4.30 -1.73 0.95
N GLN A 46 5.02 -1.18 1.93
CA GLN A 46 4.58 0.00 2.67
C GLN A 46 4.41 1.20 1.73
N ALA A 47 5.38 1.42 0.84
CA ALA A 47 5.30 2.47 -0.17
C ALA A 47 4.08 2.27 -1.08
N TYR A 48 3.87 1.06 -1.60
CA TYR A 48 2.70 0.73 -2.41
C TYR A 48 1.38 1.02 -1.68
N MET A 49 1.23 0.53 -0.44
CA MET A 49 0.02 0.75 0.36
C MET A 49 -0.23 2.24 0.62
N MET A 50 0.83 3.00 0.88
CA MET A 50 0.73 4.44 1.12
C MET A 50 0.29 5.19 -0.16
N ARG A 51 0.84 4.83 -1.33
CA ARG A 51 0.40 5.38 -2.62
C ARG A 51 -1.07 5.06 -2.91
N ALA A 52 -1.46 3.79 -2.74
CA ALA A 52 -2.84 3.35 -2.94
C ALA A 52 -3.83 4.05 -1.98
N THR A 53 -3.42 4.28 -0.73
CA THR A 53 -4.24 4.95 0.28
C THR A 53 -4.43 6.43 -0.06
N ILE A 54 -3.36 7.12 -0.48
CA ILE A 54 -3.44 8.52 -0.91
C ILE A 54 -4.36 8.66 -2.12
N ALA A 55 -4.24 7.75 -3.09
CA ALA A 55 -5.10 7.70 -4.27
C ALA A 55 -6.59 7.56 -3.89
N SER A 56 -6.92 6.54 -3.07
CA SER A 56 -8.28 6.31 -2.59
C SER A 56 -8.85 7.52 -1.85
N ALA A 57 -8.07 8.13 -0.97
CA ALA A 57 -8.52 9.30 -0.20
C ALA A 57 -8.82 10.52 -1.07
N ILE A 58 -8.02 10.75 -2.13
CA ILE A 58 -8.27 11.85 -3.08
C ILE A 58 -9.58 11.61 -3.83
N GLU A 59 -9.83 10.40 -4.30
CA GLU A 59 -11.06 10.04 -5.02
C GLU A 59 -12.30 10.12 -4.11
N GLU A 60 -12.20 9.66 -2.86
CA GLU A 60 -13.28 9.72 -1.87
C GLU A 60 -13.72 11.15 -1.54
N GLU A 61 -12.79 12.11 -1.57
CA GLU A 61 -13.05 13.54 -1.39
C GLU A 61 -13.51 14.22 -2.70
N GLY A 62 -13.76 13.46 -3.77
CA GLY A 62 -14.21 13.97 -5.07
C GLY A 62 -13.09 14.62 -5.91
N GLY A 63 -11.83 14.43 -5.52
CA GLY A 63 -10.68 14.83 -6.28
C GLY A 63 -10.42 13.91 -7.48
N THR A 64 -9.50 14.33 -8.35
CA THR A 64 -9.07 13.53 -9.50
C THR A 64 -7.55 13.41 -9.44
N LEU A 65 -7.06 12.18 -9.58
CA LEU A 65 -5.63 11.93 -9.69
C LEU A 65 -5.12 12.38 -11.07
N PRO A 66 -3.92 12.96 -11.14
CA PRO A 66 -3.29 13.25 -12.43
C PRO A 66 -2.90 11.94 -13.14
N GLU A 67 -2.66 12.00 -14.46
CA GLU A 67 -2.26 10.83 -15.27
C GLU A 67 -0.96 10.17 -14.76
N ASP A 68 -0.08 10.94 -14.11
CA ASP A 68 1.16 10.48 -13.48
C ASP A 68 0.98 10.12 -11.98
N ALA A 69 -0.15 9.51 -11.61
CA ALA A 69 -0.55 9.27 -10.22
C ALA A 69 0.55 8.65 -9.32
N GLU A 70 1.35 7.72 -9.85
CA GLU A 70 2.44 7.09 -9.09
C GLU A 70 3.57 8.08 -8.76
N GLU A 71 4.00 8.87 -9.74
CA GLU A 71 5.04 9.87 -9.58
C GLU A 71 4.55 11.05 -8.73
N PHE A 72 3.28 11.42 -8.89
CA PHE A 72 2.58 12.35 -8.01
C PHE A 72 2.58 11.88 -6.56
N ALA A 73 2.23 10.61 -6.31
CA ALA A 73 2.18 10.05 -4.96
C ALA A 73 3.58 10.01 -4.32
N GLU A 74 4.64 9.65 -5.06
CA GLU A 74 6.04 9.70 -4.56
C GLU A 74 6.46 11.13 -4.15
N ARG A 75 6.14 12.13 -4.98
CA ARG A 75 6.37 13.55 -4.64
C ARG A 75 5.58 13.98 -3.41
N LEU A 76 4.36 13.45 -3.22
CA LEU A 76 3.53 13.74 -2.05
C LEU A 76 4.11 13.09 -0.79
N VAL A 77 4.43 11.80 -0.85
CA VAL A 77 5.00 11.01 0.26
C VAL A 77 6.29 11.66 0.77
N SER A 78 7.19 12.04 -0.14
CA SER A 78 8.45 12.71 0.25
C SER A 78 8.26 14.09 0.91
N ARG A 79 7.14 14.77 0.70
CA ARG A 79 6.79 16.04 1.36
C ARG A 79 6.05 15.85 2.68
N LEU A 80 5.28 14.78 2.82
CA LEU A 80 4.50 14.46 4.02
C LEU A 80 5.34 13.79 5.10
N LEU A 81 6.39 13.06 4.71
CA LEU A 81 7.31 12.47 5.66
C LEU A 81 8.25 13.54 6.24
N PRO A 82 8.49 13.54 7.56
CA PRO A 82 9.47 14.44 8.16
C PRO A 82 10.84 14.23 7.50
N PRO A 83 11.63 15.31 7.30
CA PRO A 83 12.93 15.19 6.63
C PRO A 83 13.79 14.15 7.35
N PRO A 84 14.59 13.37 6.62
CA PRO A 84 15.46 12.36 7.21
C PRO A 84 16.25 12.99 8.35
N ARG A 85 16.17 12.39 9.54
CA ARG A 85 16.99 12.84 10.67
C ARG A 85 18.43 12.84 10.18
N LYS A 86 19.06 14.02 10.10
CA LYS A 86 20.49 14.12 9.83
C LYS A 86 21.16 13.19 10.85
N LYS A 87 21.86 12.15 10.40
CA LYS A 87 22.80 11.44 11.28
C LYS A 87 23.68 12.55 11.85
N GLY A 88 23.62 12.75 13.16
CA GLY A 88 24.62 13.58 13.82
C GLY A 88 25.97 13.07 13.36
N ARG A 89 26.83 13.98 12.87
CA ARG A 89 28.26 13.69 12.80
C ARG A 89 28.68 13.38 14.24
N GLU A 90 28.87 12.09 14.54
CA GLU A 90 29.83 11.68 15.56
C GLU A 90 31.24 11.88 15.03
#